data_AF-A0AA86JCV3-F1
#
_entry.id   AF-A0AA86JCV3-F1
#
_cell.length_a   1.000
_cell.length_b   1.000
_cell.length_c   1.000
_cell.angle_alpha   90.00
_cell.angle_beta   90.00
_cell.angle_gamma   90.00
#
_symmetry.space_group_name_H-M   'P 1'
#
loop_
_entity.id
_entity.type
_entity.pdbx_description
1 polymer ?
#
loop_
_entity_poly.entity_id
_entity_poly.type
_entity_poly.pdbx_seq_one_letter_code
_entity_poly.pdbx_strand_id
1 'polypeptide(L)'
;MNCDYMVYGFIKKKYDNKCEWKKFKLNRSKSDMYCKTHINKRIEENTRLDLDLDTPDFDKYERDIKENVNTSKDFAMNGSVGEYFEKIARGFDVYEDKLNDINNCKWYRVNVDSIDDLCNESNYNKYTLAYYPMINYYPYISKNNHFLLGYKCDTEGELQYIVYGIPGSKDKEDQPYGGKTGFVTWTNSNNRSQGYWLMFYDFKNSSIVIPMKK
;
A
#
# COMPACT_ATOMS: atom_id res chain seq x y z
N MET A 1 -18.37 -28.91 5.59
CA MET A 1 -19.09 -27.96 4.73
C MET A 1 -18.12 -27.44 3.68
N ASN A 2 -18.30 -27.79 2.40
CA ASN A 2 -17.49 -27.25 1.31
C ASN A 2 -18.05 -25.86 0.96
N CYS A 3 -17.33 -24.79 1.28
CA CYS A 3 -17.62 -23.47 0.72
C CYS A 3 -17.08 -23.42 -0.72
N ASP A 4 -17.98 -23.38 -1.68
CA ASP A 4 -17.67 -23.04 -3.07
C ASP A 4 -17.49 -21.52 -3.17
N TYR A 5 -16.29 -21.07 -3.53
CA TYR A 5 -15.98 -19.66 -3.74
C TYR A 5 -16.25 -19.29 -5.19
N MET A 6 -16.91 -18.15 -5.40
CA MET A 6 -17.12 -17.58 -6.72
C MET A 6 -16.09 -16.47 -6.94
N VAL A 7 -15.10 -16.73 -7.80
CA VAL A 7 -14.05 -15.76 -8.13
C VAL A 7 -14.39 -15.11 -9.47
N TYR A 8 -14.32 -13.78 -9.51
CA TYR A 8 -14.48 -13.00 -10.73
C TYR A 8 -13.10 -12.60 -11.22
N GLY A 9 -12.72 -13.11 -12.40
CA GLY A 9 -11.39 -12.87 -12.98
C GLY A 9 -11.48 -12.04 -14.26
N PHE A 10 -10.52 -11.14 -14.43
CA PHE A 10 -10.27 -10.43 -15.69
C PHE A 10 -9.51 -11.36 -16.64
N ILE A 11 -10.11 -11.70 -17.79
CA ILE A 11 -9.37 -12.39 -18.86
C ILE A 11 -9.12 -11.42 -20.00
N LYS A 12 -7.85 -11.12 -20.25
CA LYS A 12 -7.41 -10.47 -21.48
C LYS A 12 -7.04 -11.55 -22.49
N LYS A 13 -7.77 -11.63 -23.61
CA LYS A 13 -7.42 -12.57 -24.69
C LYS A 13 -6.15 -12.06 -25.38
N LYS A 14 -5.23 -12.97 -25.70
CA LYS A 14 -3.87 -12.65 -26.19
C LYS A 14 -3.83 -11.84 -27.50
N TYR A 15 -4.94 -11.75 -28.23
CA TYR A 15 -5.05 -11.11 -29.55
C TYR A 15 -6.20 -10.10 -29.67
N ASP A 16 -6.88 -9.76 -28.57
CA ASP A 16 -7.96 -8.77 -28.58
C ASP A 16 -7.85 -7.87 -27.34
N ASN A 17 -7.92 -6.55 -27.54
CA ASN A 17 -7.85 -5.56 -26.47
C ASN A 17 -9.15 -5.47 -25.67
N LYS A 18 -10.17 -6.28 -26.01
CA LYS A 18 -11.36 -6.44 -25.18
C LYS A 18 -11.11 -7.29 -23.94
N CYS A 19 -11.45 -6.71 -22.80
CA CYS A 19 -11.48 -7.40 -21.52
C CYS A 19 -12.90 -7.87 -21.21
N GLU A 20 -13.05 -9.13 -20.82
CA GLU A 20 -14.33 -9.72 -20.42
C GLU A 20 -14.23 -10.23 -18.97
N TRP A 21 -15.25 -9.92 -18.19
CA TRP A 21 -15.43 -10.49 -16.86
C TRP A 21 -15.93 -11.92 -16.98
N LYS A 22 -15.22 -12.86 -16.34
CA LYS A 22 -15.65 -14.26 -16.27
C LYS A 22 -15.75 -14.75 -14.84
N LYS A 23 -16.78 -15.56 -14.62
CA LYS A 23 -17.12 -16.16 -13.34
C LYS A 23 -16.50 -17.55 -13.25
N PHE A 24 -15.77 -17.82 -12.18
CA PHE A 24 -15.15 -19.11 -11.90
C PHE A 24 -15.64 -19.66 -10.58
N LYS A 25 -15.91 -20.96 -10.55
CA LYS A 25 -16.26 -21.68 -9.34
C LYS A 25 -15.01 -22.41 -8.85
N LEU A 26 -14.52 -22.02 -7.68
CA LEU A 26 -13.27 -22.54 -7.13
C LEU A 26 -13.48 -23.02 -5.69
N ASN A 27 -12.82 -24.13 -5.37
CA ASN A 27 -12.80 -24.72 -4.05
C ASN A 27 -11.61 -24.17 -3.25
N ARG A 28 -11.80 -23.98 -1.94
CA ARG A 28 -10.87 -23.31 -1.01
C ARG A 28 -9.41 -23.71 -1.18
N SER A 29 -9.09 -25.01 -1.15
CA SER A 29 -7.69 -25.48 -1.26
C SER A 29 -7.04 -25.20 -2.61
N LYS A 30 -7.81 -25.24 -3.71
CA LYS A 30 -7.31 -24.89 -5.05
C LYS A 30 -7.20 -23.38 -5.24
N SER A 31 -8.06 -22.61 -4.59
CA SER A 31 -7.98 -21.14 -4.50
C SER A 31 -6.72 -20.71 -3.79
N ASP A 32 -6.49 -21.23 -2.59
CA ASP A 32 -5.32 -20.91 -1.77
C ASP A 32 -4.02 -21.26 -2.51
N MET A 33 -3.95 -22.43 -3.15
CA MET A 33 -2.79 -22.85 -3.93
C MET A 33 -2.57 -21.99 -5.19
N TYR A 34 -3.63 -21.66 -5.93
CA TYR A 34 -3.55 -20.82 -7.12
C TYR A 34 -3.15 -19.38 -6.77
N CYS A 35 -3.75 -18.80 -5.73
CA CYS A 35 -3.41 -17.48 -5.22
C CYS A 35 -1.95 -17.45 -4.75
N LYS A 36 -1.51 -18.41 -3.92
CA LYS A 36 -0.11 -18.49 -3.47
C LYS A 36 0.87 -18.62 -4.65
N THR A 37 0.57 -19.46 -5.64
CA THR A 37 1.43 -19.62 -6.83
C THR A 37 1.49 -18.35 -7.68
N HIS A 38 0.35 -17.68 -7.87
CA HIS A 38 0.28 -16.47 -8.69
C HIS A 38 0.92 -15.26 -8.00
N ILE A 39 0.73 -15.14 -6.68
CA ILE A 39 1.40 -14.15 -5.83
C ILE A 39 2.92 -14.34 -5.88
N ASN A 40 3.41 -15.56 -5.69
CA ASN A 40 4.84 -15.85 -5.76
C ASN A 40 5.45 -15.48 -7.11
N LYS A 41 4.76 -15.78 -8.22
CA LYS A 41 5.22 -15.37 -9.56
C LYS A 41 5.29 -13.84 -9.72
N ARG A 42 4.29 -13.10 -9.25
CA ARG A 42 4.29 -11.63 -9.31
C ARG A 42 5.38 -11.02 -8.42
N ILE A 43 5.61 -11.60 -7.25
CA ILE A 43 6.71 -11.20 -6.37
C ILE A 43 8.06 -11.45 -7.08
N GLU A 44 8.28 -12.64 -7.64
CA GLU A 44 9.50 -12.96 -8.39
C GLU A 44 9.72 -12.00 -9.58
N GLU A 45 8.67 -11.68 -10.33
CA GLU A 45 8.72 -10.71 -11.44
C GLU A 45 9.09 -9.31 -10.96
N ASN A 46 8.51 -8.85 -9.85
CA ASN A 46 8.84 -7.54 -9.28
C ASN A 46 10.27 -7.51 -8.70
N THR A 47 10.73 -8.59 -8.05
CA THR A 47 12.12 -8.69 -7.57
C THR A 47 13.13 -8.62 -8.72
N ARG A 48 12.77 -9.08 -9.92
CA ARG A 48 13.63 -8.86 -11.10
C ARG A 48 13.74 -7.38 -11.48
N LEU A 49 12.71 -6.57 -11.21
CA LEU A 49 12.78 -5.12 -11.42
C LEU A 49 13.80 -4.44 -10.50
N ASP A 50 14.11 -4.99 -9.32
CA ASP A 50 15.20 -4.49 -8.46
C ASP A 50 16.58 -4.71 -9.08
N LEU A 51 16.74 -5.82 -9.82
CA LEU A 51 18.03 -6.19 -10.43
C LEU A 51 18.34 -5.37 -11.70
N ASP A 52 17.34 -4.74 -12.30
CA ASP A 52 17.51 -3.83 -13.44
C ASP A 52 18.10 -2.48 -12.96
N LEU A 53 19.42 -2.37 -13.08
CA LEU A 53 20.32 -1.27 -12.66
C LEU A 53 19.95 0.15 -13.14
N ASP A 54 19.00 0.29 -14.07
CA ASP A 54 18.56 1.59 -14.59
C ASP A 54 17.42 2.18 -13.73
N THR A 55 17.67 2.29 -12.41
CA THR A 55 16.72 2.89 -11.45
C THR A 55 16.70 4.41 -11.61
N PRO A 56 15.52 5.04 -11.80
CA PRO A 56 15.39 6.49 -11.79
C PRO A 56 15.93 7.09 -10.47
N ASP A 57 16.65 8.22 -10.55
CA ASP A 57 17.16 8.93 -9.37
C ASP A 57 16.03 9.69 -8.66
N PHE A 58 15.41 9.05 -7.66
CA PHE A 58 14.32 9.62 -6.87
C PHE A 58 14.82 10.64 -5.80
N ASP A 59 16.12 10.67 -5.48
CA ASP A 59 16.70 11.55 -4.45
C ASP A 59 16.63 13.04 -4.84
N LYS A 60 16.62 13.33 -6.14
CA LYS A 60 16.39 14.68 -6.65
C LYS A 60 14.96 15.16 -6.37
N TYR A 61 13.96 14.29 -6.47
CA TYR A 61 12.55 14.66 -6.33
C TYR A 61 12.15 14.93 -4.86
N GLU A 62 12.73 14.22 -3.89
CA GLU A 62 12.40 14.42 -2.48
C GLU A 62 12.89 15.75 -1.90
N ARG A 63 14.03 16.26 -2.40
CA ARG A 63 14.59 17.55 -1.95
C ARG A 63 13.62 18.71 -2.18
N ASP A 64 12.73 18.56 -3.16
CA ASP A 64 11.79 19.57 -3.58
C ASP A 64 10.48 19.57 -2.75
N ILE A 65 10.17 18.50 -2.01
CA ILE A 65 8.92 18.36 -1.21
C ILE A 65 9.00 19.09 0.15
N LYS A 66 10.21 19.34 0.66
CA LYS A 66 10.47 19.77 2.06
C LYS A 66 10.02 21.18 2.46
N GLU A 67 9.32 21.94 1.61
CA GLU A 67 9.05 23.37 1.84
C GLU A 67 7.66 23.73 2.37
N ASN A 68 6.75 22.79 2.66
CA ASN A 68 5.42 23.13 3.19
C ASN A 68 5.01 22.29 4.40
N VAL A 69 5.73 22.46 5.52
CA VAL A 69 5.40 21.80 6.79
C VAL A 69 5.05 22.85 7.84
N ASN A 70 3.74 23.13 7.98
CA ASN A 70 3.18 23.78 9.17
C ASN A 70 2.55 22.71 10.08
N THR A 71 2.78 22.90 11.38
CA THR A 71 2.60 21.94 12.46
C THR A 71 1.15 21.49 12.70
N SER A 72 1.03 20.21 13.06
CA SER A 72 -0.18 19.41 13.34
C SER A 72 -1.19 20.07 14.31
N LYS A 73 -2.45 20.14 13.88
CA LYS A 73 -3.62 20.13 14.77
C LYS A 73 -4.24 18.72 14.75
N ASP A 74 -4.83 18.31 15.87
CA ASP A 74 -5.67 17.12 15.94
C ASP A 74 -6.75 17.21 14.87
N PHE A 75 -6.70 16.27 13.92
CA PHE A 75 -7.52 16.27 12.73
C PHE A 75 -8.46 15.07 12.77
N ALA A 76 -9.76 15.32 12.57
CA ALA A 76 -10.77 14.28 12.43
C ALA A 76 -11.21 14.22 10.96
N MET A 77 -11.26 13.00 10.40
CA MET A 77 -11.86 12.80 9.08
C MET A 77 -13.36 13.07 9.16
N ASN A 78 -13.87 13.87 8.24
CA ASN A 78 -15.27 14.29 8.23
C ASN A 78 -16.11 13.46 7.25
N GLY A 79 -17.42 13.45 7.49
CA GLY A 79 -18.41 12.89 6.56
C GLY A 79 -18.45 11.36 6.46
N SER A 80 -19.35 10.88 5.61
CA SER A 80 -19.62 9.44 5.42
C SER A 80 -18.42 8.68 4.83
N VAL A 81 -17.56 9.38 4.07
CA VAL A 81 -16.31 8.83 3.53
C VAL A 81 -15.32 8.56 4.66
N GLY A 82 -15.10 9.53 5.55
CA GLY A 82 -14.24 9.37 6.72
C GLY A 82 -14.68 8.19 7.59
N GLU A 83 -15.97 8.10 7.89
CA GLU A 83 -16.53 6.98 8.67
C GLU A 83 -16.31 5.61 8.00
N TYR A 84 -16.39 5.53 6.67
CA TYR A 84 -16.15 4.31 5.92
C TYR A 84 -14.69 3.84 6.09
N PHE A 85 -13.72 4.75 5.93
CA PHE A 85 -12.31 4.42 6.09
C PHE A 85 -11.92 4.14 7.54
N GLU A 86 -12.48 4.86 8.51
CA GLU A 86 -12.33 4.52 9.94
C GLU A 86 -12.82 3.09 10.23
N LYS A 87 -13.96 2.67 9.65
CA LYS A 87 -14.47 1.28 9.81
C LYS A 87 -13.49 0.24 9.25
N ILE A 88 -12.78 0.55 8.17
CA ILE A 88 -11.77 -0.33 7.60
C ILE A 88 -10.56 -0.45 8.54
N ALA A 89 -10.12 0.67 9.11
CA ALA A 89 -8.98 0.69 10.02
C ALA A 89 -9.26 0.05 11.39
N ARG A 90 -10.51 -0.25 11.73
CA ARG A 90 -10.86 -0.91 13.00
C ARG A 90 -10.08 -2.22 13.19
N GLY A 91 -9.44 -2.34 14.34
CA GLY A 91 -8.63 -3.49 14.71
C GLY A 91 -7.18 -3.42 14.22
N PHE A 92 -6.79 -2.32 13.56
CA PHE A 92 -5.38 -1.95 13.43
C PHE A 92 -4.95 -1.09 14.60
N ASP A 93 -3.65 -1.11 14.91
CA ASP A 93 -3.09 -0.32 15.99
C ASP A 93 -2.94 1.13 15.52
N VAL A 94 -3.40 2.10 16.31
CA VAL A 94 -3.16 3.51 15.98
C VAL A 94 -1.66 3.80 16.11
N TYR A 95 -1.07 4.40 15.08
CA TYR A 95 0.34 4.77 15.08
C TYR A 95 0.46 6.26 15.47
N GLU A 96 0.86 6.51 16.72
CA GLU A 96 0.90 7.85 17.32
C GLU A 96 2.24 8.58 17.07
N ASP A 97 3.27 7.85 16.63
CA ASP A 97 4.58 8.43 16.35
C ASP A 97 4.49 9.42 15.18
N LYS A 98 5.19 10.55 15.34
CA LYS A 98 5.23 11.59 14.31
C LYS A 98 6.10 11.15 13.15
N LEU A 99 5.54 11.21 11.95
CA LEU A 99 6.29 11.19 10.70
C LEU A 99 6.53 12.64 10.27
N ASN A 100 7.79 13.07 10.35
CA ASN A 100 8.15 14.50 10.36
C ASN A 100 7.73 15.28 9.10
N ASP A 101 7.48 14.59 7.98
CA ASP A 101 7.25 15.22 6.67
C ASP A 101 5.80 15.08 6.17
N ILE A 102 4.93 14.38 6.91
CA ILE A 102 3.55 14.12 6.49
C ILE A 102 2.55 14.76 7.45
N ASN A 103 1.94 15.86 7.01
CA ASN A 103 0.84 16.51 7.70
C ASN A 103 -0.53 15.87 7.39
N ASN A 104 -1.51 16.16 8.25
CA ASN A 104 -2.92 15.82 8.10
C ASN A 104 -3.16 14.35 7.69
N CYS A 105 -2.40 13.43 8.29
CA CYS A 105 -2.51 12.01 8.01
C CYS A 105 -2.72 11.26 9.32
N LYS A 106 -3.75 10.42 9.35
CA LYS A 106 -3.97 9.48 10.43
C LYS A 106 -3.36 8.13 10.07
N TRP A 107 -2.50 7.61 10.93
CA TRP A 107 -1.71 6.41 10.67
C TRP A 107 -2.17 5.23 11.52
N TYR A 108 -2.13 4.06 10.91
CA TYR A 108 -2.43 2.78 11.53
C TYR A 108 -1.32 1.80 11.22
N ARG A 109 -0.81 1.13 12.24
CA ARG A 109 0.10 0.00 12.09
C ARG A 109 -0.70 -1.26 11.82
N VAL A 110 -0.34 -1.93 10.73
CA VAL A 110 -0.91 -3.21 10.33
C VAL A 110 0.15 -4.28 10.54
N ASN A 111 -0.03 -5.12 11.55
CA ASN A 111 0.87 -6.23 11.84
C ASN A 111 0.70 -7.34 10.79
N VAL A 112 1.82 -7.90 10.34
CA VAL A 112 1.89 -8.94 9.31
C VAL A 112 2.96 -9.95 9.75
N ASP A 113 2.53 -11.03 10.38
CA ASP A 113 3.41 -12.11 10.83
C ASP A 113 3.71 -13.10 9.69
N SER A 114 2.77 -13.22 8.75
CA SER A 114 2.90 -14.08 7.58
C SER A 114 2.18 -13.53 6.36
N ILE A 115 2.51 -14.07 5.19
CA ILE A 115 1.80 -13.72 3.94
C ILE A 115 0.31 -14.06 4.00
N ASP A 116 -0.09 -15.02 4.84
CA ASP A 116 -1.50 -15.40 5.00
C ASP A 116 -2.33 -14.26 5.63
N ASP A 117 -1.71 -13.38 6.42
CA ASP A 117 -2.38 -12.18 6.98
C ASP A 117 -2.77 -11.20 5.86
N LEU A 118 -1.91 -11.06 4.85
CA LEU A 118 -2.19 -10.25 3.65
C LEU A 118 -3.16 -10.94 2.68
N CYS A 119 -3.37 -12.24 2.82
CA CYS A 119 -4.34 -13.01 2.04
C CYS A 119 -5.68 -13.18 2.78
N ASN A 120 -5.89 -12.49 3.91
CA ASN A 120 -7.10 -12.62 4.70
C ASN A 120 -8.30 -11.93 4.04
N GLU A 121 -9.16 -12.74 3.41
CA GLU A 121 -10.38 -12.29 2.71
C GLU A 121 -11.63 -12.25 3.61
N SER A 122 -11.50 -12.48 4.93
CA SER A 122 -12.66 -12.51 5.85
C SER A 122 -13.45 -11.19 5.90
N ASN A 123 -12.79 -10.07 5.60
CA ASN A 123 -13.41 -8.78 5.41
C ASN A 123 -12.99 -8.22 4.05
N TYR A 124 -13.91 -8.24 3.10
CA TYR A 124 -13.66 -7.81 1.72
C TYR A 124 -13.10 -6.39 1.62
N ASN A 125 -13.68 -5.42 2.33
CA ASN A 125 -13.23 -4.03 2.26
C ASN A 125 -11.80 -3.86 2.81
N LYS A 126 -11.50 -4.54 3.92
CA LYS A 126 -10.16 -4.54 4.51
C LYS A 126 -9.15 -5.24 3.61
N TYR A 127 -9.53 -6.39 3.05
CA TYR A 127 -8.71 -7.10 2.09
C TYR A 127 -8.37 -6.22 0.88
N THR A 128 -9.38 -5.64 0.23
CA THR A 128 -9.18 -4.85 -0.98
C THR A 128 -8.39 -3.56 -0.76
N LEU A 129 -8.54 -2.89 0.39
CA LEU A 129 -7.95 -1.57 0.63
C LEU A 129 -6.73 -1.56 1.55
N ALA A 130 -6.50 -2.58 2.36
CA ALA A 130 -5.31 -2.65 3.23
C ALA A 130 -4.36 -3.76 2.79
N TYR A 131 -4.87 -4.95 2.47
CA TYR A 131 -4.04 -6.14 2.33
C TYR A 131 -3.60 -6.42 0.89
N TYR A 132 -4.55 -6.51 -0.05
CA TYR A 132 -4.29 -6.84 -1.46
C TYR A 132 -3.25 -5.92 -2.13
N PRO A 133 -3.28 -4.58 -1.92
CA PRO A 133 -2.25 -3.69 -2.45
C PRO A 133 -0.85 -4.02 -1.90
N MET A 134 -0.77 -4.58 -0.69
CA MET A 134 0.47 -4.81 0.04
C MET A 134 1.05 -6.22 -0.13
N ILE A 135 0.28 -7.18 -0.66
CA ILE A 135 0.72 -8.58 -0.86
C ILE A 135 2.07 -8.66 -1.58
N ASN A 136 2.22 -7.94 -2.70
CA ASN A 136 3.44 -8.00 -3.50
C ASN A 136 4.65 -7.38 -2.81
N TYR A 137 4.46 -6.71 -1.68
CA TYR A 137 5.52 -6.06 -0.92
C TYR A 137 5.91 -6.85 0.33
N TYR A 138 5.34 -8.04 0.52
CA TYR A 138 5.67 -8.93 1.62
C TYR A 138 7.19 -9.14 1.85
N PRO A 139 8.05 -9.26 0.82
CA PRO A 139 9.50 -9.36 1.04
C PRO A 139 10.12 -8.19 1.80
N TYR A 140 9.56 -6.99 1.68
CA TYR A 140 10.02 -5.80 2.43
C TYR A 140 9.32 -5.70 3.79
N ILE A 141 8.01 -5.97 3.83
CA ILE A 141 7.19 -5.93 5.05
C ILE A 141 7.70 -6.94 6.09
N SER A 142 8.00 -8.17 5.66
CA SER A 142 8.46 -9.27 6.52
C SER A 142 9.79 -9.01 7.21
N LYS A 143 10.57 -8.00 6.79
CA LYS A 143 11.78 -7.57 7.52
C LYS A 143 11.44 -6.97 8.90
N ASN A 144 10.25 -6.38 9.04
CA ASN A 144 9.82 -5.66 10.25
C ASN A 144 8.42 -6.08 10.76
N ASN A 145 7.78 -7.06 10.10
CA ASN A 145 6.46 -7.63 10.41
C ASN A 145 5.31 -6.62 10.50
N HIS A 146 5.41 -5.49 9.80
CA HIS A 146 4.32 -4.53 9.71
C HIS A 146 4.48 -3.58 8.53
N PHE A 147 3.39 -2.91 8.17
CA PHE A 147 3.39 -1.72 7.35
C PHE A 147 2.46 -0.67 7.98
N LEU A 148 2.52 0.56 7.49
CA LEU A 148 1.61 1.63 7.87
C LEU A 148 0.54 1.83 6.81
N LEU A 149 -0.71 1.96 7.27
CA LEU A 149 -1.83 2.45 6.50
C LEU A 149 -2.16 3.86 6.96
N GLY A 150 -2.11 4.81 6.05
CA GLY A 150 -2.35 6.22 6.28
C GLY A 150 -3.57 6.72 5.54
N TYR A 151 -4.33 7.60 6.19
CA TYR A 151 -5.43 8.34 5.58
C TYR A 151 -5.06 9.82 5.57
N LYS A 152 -4.60 10.28 4.41
CA LYS A 152 -4.17 11.67 4.20
C LYS A 152 -5.34 12.52 3.74
N CYS A 153 -5.56 13.59 4.48
CA CYS A 153 -6.64 14.52 4.23
C CYS A 153 -6.12 15.91 3.91
N ASP A 154 -7.01 16.75 3.40
CA ASP A 154 -6.75 18.17 3.23
C ASP A 154 -6.93 18.94 4.55
N THR A 155 -7.01 20.26 4.46
CA THR A 155 -7.19 21.15 5.60
C THR A 155 -8.63 21.18 6.13
N GLU A 156 -9.61 20.68 5.38
CA GLU A 156 -11.04 20.79 5.72
C GLU A 156 -11.59 19.53 6.39
N GLY A 157 -10.93 18.38 6.26
CA GLY A 157 -11.50 17.13 6.76
C GLY A 157 -11.54 16.00 5.76
N GLU A 158 -11.35 16.32 4.48
CA GLU A 158 -11.71 15.42 3.40
C GLU A 158 -10.55 14.51 3.02
N LEU A 159 -10.84 13.21 2.90
CA LEU A 159 -9.87 12.22 2.51
C LEU A 159 -9.43 12.45 1.05
N GLN A 160 -8.13 12.66 0.87
CA GLN A 160 -7.49 12.87 -0.42
C GLN A 160 -6.78 11.61 -0.90
N TYR A 161 -6.00 10.96 -0.03
CA TYR A 161 -5.17 9.82 -0.42
C TYR A 161 -5.18 8.73 0.65
N ILE A 162 -5.09 7.48 0.19
CA ILE A 162 -4.62 6.36 1.02
C ILE A 162 -3.10 6.33 0.88
N VAL A 163 -2.38 6.22 1.99
CA VAL A 163 -0.93 6.18 2.01
C VAL A 163 -0.48 4.85 2.57
N TYR A 164 0.45 4.17 1.90
CA TYR A 164 1.05 2.95 2.42
C TYR A 164 2.50 3.22 2.76
N GLY A 165 2.93 2.81 3.96
CA GLY A 165 4.29 2.98 4.45
C GLY A 165 4.97 1.65 4.72
N ILE A 166 6.11 1.39 4.08
CA ILE A 166 6.93 0.20 4.35
C ILE A 166 8.16 0.62 5.16
N PRO A 167 8.41 0.03 6.34
CA PRO A 167 9.56 0.38 7.16
C PRO A 167 10.88 0.03 6.48
N GLY A 168 11.84 0.95 6.54
CA GLY A 168 13.17 0.78 5.94
C GLY A 168 14.08 1.98 6.16
N SER A 169 15.38 1.79 5.96
CA SER A 169 16.32 2.92 5.90
C SER A 169 16.07 3.74 4.63
N LYS A 170 16.77 4.88 4.51
CA LYS A 170 16.76 5.68 3.30
C LYS A 170 17.57 5.05 2.15
N ASP A 171 18.24 3.92 2.40
CA ASP A 171 19.07 3.26 1.38
C ASP A 171 18.19 2.64 0.29
N LYS A 172 18.72 2.60 -0.94
CA LYS A 172 18.00 2.08 -2.12
C LYS A 172 17.57 0.62 -1.96
N GLU A 173 18.33 -0.19 -1.23
CA GLU A 173 18.04 -1.60 -0.98
C GLU A 173 16.77 -1.83 -0.13
N ASP A 174 16.37 -0.82 0.63
CA ASP A 174 15.14 -0.84 1.41
C ASP A 174 13.97 -0.16 0.69
N GLN A 175 14.22 0.51 -0.44
CA GLN A 175 13.19 1.09 -1.29
C GLN A 175 12.48 -0.02 -2.10
N PRO A 176 11.17 -0.22 -1.94
CA PRO A 176 10.45 -1.26 -2.67
C PRO A 176 10.55 -1.12 -4.18
N TYR A 177 11.10 -2.13 -4.84
CA TYR A 177 11.23 -2.22 -6.30
C TYR A 177 11.96 -1.03 -6.93
N GLY A 178 12.95 -0.47 -6.21
CA GLY A 178 13.68 0.75 -6.59
C GLY A 178 12.76 1.95 -6.88
N GLY A 179 11.59 2.01 -6.25
CA GLY A 179 10.58 3.07 -6.43
C GLY A 179 9.68 2.90 -7.66
N LYS A 180 9.93 1.93 -8.55
CA LYS A 180 9.17 1.70 -9.80
C LYS A 180 7.68 1.43 -9.59
N THR A 181 7.31 1.09 -8.35
CA THR A 181 5.94 0.75 -7.97
C THR A 181 5.25 1.81 -7.10
N GLY A 182 5.84 3.01 -6.97
CA GLY A 182 5.20 4.16 -6.30
C GLY A 182 5.73 4.48 -4.91
N PHE A 183 6.59 3.65 -4.33
CA PHE A 183 7.27 3.91 -3.06
C PHE A 183 8.48 4.85 -3.25
N VAL A 184 8.19 6.13 -3.51
CA VAL A 184 9.18 7.13 -3.97
C VAL A 184 9.40 8.28 -2.99
N THR A 185 8.79 8.22 -1.80
CA THR A 185 8.93 9.23 -0.75
C THR A 185 9.34 8.59 0.56
N TRP A 186 10.49 8.96 1.10
CA TRP A 186 10.95 8.52 2.41
C TRP A 186 10.66 9.57 3.48
N THR A 187 10.11 9.12 4.62
CA THR A 187 9.93 9.98 5.79
C THR A 187 10.55 9.35 7.03
N ASN A 188 11.04 10.21 7.91
CA ASN A 188 11.72 9.82 9.12
C ASN A 188 10.73 9.60 10.28
N SER A 189 10.95 8.53 11.04
CA SER A 189 10.31 8.36 12.35
C SER A 189 11.04 9.21 13.41
N ASN A 190 10.68 9.06 14.68
CA ASN A 190 11.41 9.71 15.78
C ASN A 190 12.92 9.33 15.82
N ASN A 191 13.32 8.21 15.19
CA ASN A 191 14.71 7.76 15.12
C ASN A 191 15.33 8.04 13.73
N ARG A 192 16.41 8.84 13.67
CA ARG A 192 16.91 9.41 12.41
C ARG A 192 17.38 8.40 11.36
N SER A 193 17.68 7.17 11.74
CA SER A 193 18.12 6.09 10.85
C SER A 193 16.98 5.16 10.41
N GLN A 194 15.77 5.34 10.93
CA GLN A 194 14.63 4.47 10.65
C GLN A 194 13.44 5.31 10.16
N GLY A 195 12.84 4.87 9.07
CA GLY A 195 11.73 5.59 8.47
C GLY A 195 10.83 4.66 7.68
N TYR A 196 10.02 5.27 6.83
CA TYR A 196 9.09 4.57 5.97
C TYR A 196 9.21 5.11 4.55
N TRP A 197 9.29 4.18 3.60
CA TRP A 197 9.02 4.46 2.20
C TRP A 197 7.51 4.51 2.01
N LEU A 198 7.03 5.59 1.37
CA LEU A 198 5.62 5.91 1.23
C LEU A 198 5.18 5.82 -0.23
N MET A 199 4.00 5.24 -0.43
CA MET A 199 3.25 5.26 -1.68
C MET A 199 1.90 5.96 -1.46
N PHE A 200 1.63 7.00 -2.24
CA PHE A 200 0.36 7.71 -2.22
C PHE A 200 -0.58 7.15 -3.29
N TYR A 201 -1.78 6.77 -2.87
CA TYR A 201 -2.81 6.22 -3.73
C TYR A 201 -4.05 7.13 -3.75
N ASP A 202 -4.37 7.64 -4.93
CA ASP A 202 -5.61 8.34 -5.19
C ASP A 202 -6.71 7.32 -5.47
N PHE A 203 -7.52 7.06 -4.45
CA PHE A 203 -8.62 6.10 -4.54
C PHE A 203 -9.78 6.59 -5.42
N LYS A 204 -9.89 7.90 -5.70
CA LYS A 204 -10.93 8.46 -6.58
C LYS A 204 -10.57 8.20 -8.03
N ASN A 205 -9.30 8.39 -8.39
CA ASN A 205 -8.78 8.18 -9.74
C ASN A 205 -8.18 6.78 -9.96
N SER A 206 -8.14 5.95 -8.92
CA SER A 206 -7.54 4.61 -8.93
C SER A 206 -6.09 4.60 -9.41
N SER A 207 -5.30 5.60 -9.02
CA SER A 207 -3.94 5.82 -9.52
C SER A 207 -2.94 6.03 -8.39
N ILE A 208 -1.69 5.62 -8.65
CA ILE A 208 -0.56 5.98 -7.79
C ILE A 208 -0.17 7.42 -8.12
N VAL A 209 -0.05 8.23 -7.10
CA VAL A 209 0.37 9.62 -7.23
C VAL A 209 1.84 9.71 -6.86
N ILE A 210 2.62 10.24 -7.81
CA ILE A 210 3.99 10.67 -7.56
C ILE A 210 3.90 12.16 -7.28
N PRO A 211 4.21 12.64 -6.06
CA PRO A 211 4.24 14.07 -5.79
C PRO A 211 5.28 14.73 -6.69
N MET A 212 4.83 15.54 -7.64
CA MET A 212 5.70 16.35 -8.51
C MET A 212 5.50 17.82 -8.15
N LYS A 213 6.58 18.58 -7.94
CA LYS A 213 6.46 20.05 -7.99
C LYS A 213 6.14 20.46 -9.44
N LYS A 214 5.23 21.43 -9.57
CA LYS A 214 5.19 22.33 -10.73
C LYS A 214 6.20 23.45 -10.53
#